data_AF-A0A8J7HST3-F1
#
_entry.id   AF-A0A8J7HST3-F1
#
_cell.length_a   1.000
_cell.length_b   1.000
_cell.length_c   1.000
_cell.angle_alpha   90.00
_cell.angle_beta   90.00
_cell.angle_gamma   90.00
#
_symmetry.space_group_name_H-M   'P 1'
#
loop_
_entity.id
_entity.type
_entity.pdbx_description
1 polymer ?
#
loop_
_entity_poly.entity_id
_entity_poly.type
_entity_poly.pdbx_seq_one_letter_code
_entity_poly.pdbx_strand_id
1 'polypeptide(L)'
;MSRPGGNPDFIKHKLTTDRPEPLTAKLTVRLPQSMMDKLKAVDNYPEFVRQCLQDGLDKLAKVISFSLSQRQKESMDIASIVTELLSNVEKASVGILIKELFEKEIIEAGNFTKKKFFTFVEAVRTIYSKPKIKDIKPEELIAKIEDIKQETLQPILDNIFIGHEDEVIRQKWINLLESAILGYPIHPRYIDALRLLDGIDANVLEFMYEFRQRRNRLNNYEIKTELQKRKIENVTEEMVKDSLSNLVERGLCDVNTLQGKPRYSDMNSENIYISEFGRKFLYIVGEKSSE
;
A
#
# COMPACT_ATOMS: atom_id res chain seq x y z
N MET A 1 -6.57 30.36 -67.58
CA MET A 1 -8.01 30.64 -67.59
C MET A 1 -8.76 29.31 -67.50
N SER A 2 -9.55 29.11 -66.45
CA SER A 2 -10.46 27.96 -66.34
C SER A 2 -11.47 27.99 -67.49
N ARG A 3 -11.73 26.85 -68.13
CA ARG A 3 -12.68 26.77 -69.26
C ARG A 3 -14.07 27.23 -68.79
N PRO A 4 -14.67 28.27 -69.40
CA PRO A 4 -16.04 28.68 -69.11
C PRO A 4 -16.99 27.66 -69.74
N GLY A 5 -17.45 26.71 -68.94
CA GLY A 5 -18.30 25.60 -69.39
C GLY A 5 -17.98 24.32 -68.65
N GLY A 6 -18.31 24.26 -67.36
CA GLY A 6 -18.33 23.00 -66.62
C GLY A 6 -19.34 22.04 -67.26
N ASN A 7 -19.06 20.73 -67.24
CA ASN A 7 -19.90 19.73 -67.87
C ASN A 7 -21.34 19.77 -67.28
N PRO A 8 -22.38 20.13 -68.06
CA PRO A 8 -23.74 20.28 -67.56
C PRO A 8 -24.35 18.96 -67.04
N ASP A 9 -23.77 17.80 -67.37
CA ASP A 9 -24.25 16.49 -66.91
C ASP A 9 -23.87 16.15 -65.45
N PHE A 10 -23.05 16.94 -64.76
CA PHE A 10 -22.75 16.72 -63.34
C PHE A 10 -23.99 16.77 -62.43
N ILE A 11 -25.04 17.46 -62.85
CA ILE A 11 -26.30 17.55 -62.09
C ILE A 11 -27.05 16.21 -62.10
N LYS A 12 -26.90 15.40 -63.16
CA LYS A 12 -27.57 14.09 -63.29
C LYS A 12 -26.92 12.98 -62.45
N HIS A 13 -25.66 13.15 -62.06
CA HIS A 13 -24.89 12.18 -61.28
C HIS A 13 -24.63 12.64 -59.84
N LYS A 14 -25.55 13.41 -59.25
CA LYS A 14 -25.49 13.69 -57.81
C LYS A 14 -25.64 12.37 -57.06
N LEU A 15 -24.56 11.92 -56.41
CA LEU A 15 -24.57 10.82 -55.47
C LEU A 15 -25.46 11.22 -54.29
N THR A 16 -26.74 10.86 -54.35
CA THR A 16 -27.67 10.97 -53.23
C THR A 16 -27.49 9.74 -52.37
N THR A 17 -27.35 9.93 -51.06
CA THR A 17 -27.32 8.83 -50.09
C THR A 17 -28.46 9.02 -49.12
N ASP A 18 -29.22 7.96 -48.84
CA ASP A 18 -30.35 7.97 -47.90
C ASP A 18 -29.91 7.87 -46.43
N ARG A 19 -28.68 8.31 -46.11
CA ARG A 19 -28.14 8.22 -44.75
C ARG A 19 -28.64 9.38 -43.90
N PRO A 20 -28.99 9.14 -42.62
CA PRO A 20 -29.46 10.19 -41.72
C PRO A 20 -28.36 11.22 -41.38
N GLU A 21 -27.09 10.83 -41.41
CA GLU A 21 -25.96 11.70 -41.10
C GLU A 21 -24.84 11.63 -42.15
N PRO A 22 -24.21 12.77 -42.50
CA PRO A 22 -23.10 12.81 -43.44
C PRO A 22 -21.81 12.26 -42.81
N LEU A 23 -21.05 11.50 -43.59
CA LEU A 23 -19.76 10.96 -43.15
C LEU A 23 -18.66 12.03 -43.25
N THR A 24 -18.33 12.66 -42.13
CA THR A 24 -17.36 13.77 -42.07
C THR A 24 -15.94 13.34 -41.67
N ALA A 25 -15.77 12.16 -41.06
CA ALA A 25 -14.49 11.69 -40.52
C ALA A 25 -13.92 10.48 -41.27
N LYS A 26 -12.58 10.41 -41.35
CA LYS A 26 -11.84 9.28 -41.95
C LYS A 26 -11.02 8.55 -40.90
N LEU A 27 -11.25 7.24 -40.75
CA LEU A 27 -10.45 6.33 -39.93
C LEU A 27 -9.56 5.47 -40.82
N THR A 28 -8.25 5.38 -40.50
CA THR A 28 -7.31 4.51 -41.23
C THR A 28 -6.77 3.45 -40.29
N VAL A 29 -7.04 2.17 -40.57
CA VAL A 29 -6.62 1.03 -39.75
C VAL A 29 -5.67 0.14 -40.55
N ARG A 30 -4.56 -0.29 -39.93
CA ARG A 30 -3.65 -1.28 -40.52
C ARG A 30 -4.15 -2.69 -40.16
N LEU A 31 -4.37 -3.52 -41.17
CA LEU A 31 -4.87 -4.88 -41.01
C LEU A 31 -3.90 -5.87 -41.69
N PRO A 32 -3.77 -7.11 -41.18
CA PRO A 32 -3.10 -8.18 -41.90
C PRO A 32 -3.75 -8.43 -43.27
N GLN A 33 -2.94 -8.79 -44.27
CA GLN A 33 -3.41 -9.02 -45.64
C GLN A 33 -4.55 -10.06 -45.69
N SER A 34 -4.41 -11.15 -44.92
CA SER A 34 -5.43 -12.21 -44.82
C SER A 34 -6.78 -11.75 -44.26
N MET A 35 -6.81 -10.69 -43.44
CA MET A 35 -8.07 -10.08 -42.96
C MET A 35 -8.65 -9.12 -43.99
N MET A 36 -7.79 -8.38 -44.69
CA MET A 36 -8.21 -7.48 -45.78
C MET A 36 -8.87 -8.26 -46.92
N ASP A 37 -8.31 -9.42 -47.29
CA ASP A 37 -8.86 -10.27 -48.35
C ASP A 37 -10.26 -10.78 -47.98
N LYS A 38 -10.47 -11.16 -46.71
CA LYS A 38 -11.80 -11.55 -46.20
C LYS A 38 -12.79 -10.38 -46.19
N LEU A 39 -12.35 -9.17 -45.82
CA LEU A 39 -13.21 -7.98 -45.83
C LEU A 39 -13.65 -7.60 -47.24
N LYS A 40 -12.73 -7.68 -48.22
CA LYS A 40 -13.05 -7.38 -49.63
C LYS A 40 -14.01 -8.39 -50.26
N ALA A 41 -14.10 -9.60 -49.72
CA ALA A 41 -15.06 -10.61 -50.16
C ALA A 41 -16.50 -10.32 -49.69
N VAL A 42 -16.69 -9.38 -48.76
CA VAL A 42 -18.02 -8.97 -48.27
C VAL A 42 -18.57 -7.84 -49.13
N ASP A 43 -19.78 -8.03 -49.66
CA ASP A 43 -20.48 -6.97 -50.38
C ASP A 43 -20.71 -5.75 -49.48
N ASN A 44 -20.38 -4.57 -50.00
CA ASN A 44 -20.46 -3.32 -49.24
C ASN A 44 -19.70 -3.35 -47.90
N TYR A 45 -18.46 -3.88 -47.94
CA TYR A 45 -17.56 -3.95 -46.77
C TYR A 45 -17.43 -2.67 -45.92
N PRO A 46 -17.55 -1.42 -46.45
CA PRO A 46 -17.47 -0.23 -45.61
C PRO A 46 -18.62 -0.12 -44.60
N GLU A 47 -19.84 -0.54 -44.97
CA GLU A 47 -20.96 -0.56 -44.01
C GLU A 47 -20.79 -1.64 -42.96
N PHE A 48 -20.31 -2.82 -43.36
CA PHE A 48 -20.00 -3.89 -42.42
C PHE A 48 -18.97 -3.45 -41.36
N VAL A 49 -17.91 -2.75 -41.78
CA VAL A 49 -16.90 -2.20 -40.85
C VAL A 49 -17.52 -1.18 -39.88
N ARG A 50 -18.44 -0.32 -40.34
CA ARG A 50 -19.15 0.62 -39.46
C ARG A 50 -20.01 -0.10 -38.42
N GLN A 51 -20.74 -1.13 -38.84
CA GLN A 51 -21.56 -1.93 -37.92
C GLN A 51 -20.70 -2.65 -36.87
N CYS A 52 -19.58 -3.26 -37.27
CA CYS A 52 -18.65 -3.89 -36.33
C CYS A 52 -18.03 -2.88 -35.34
N LEU A 53 -17.74 -1.66 -35.80
CA LEU A 53 -17.27 -0.58 -34.93
C LEU A 53 -18.33 -0.17 -33.92
N GLN A 54 -19.58 -0.01 -34.36
CA GLN A 54 -20.70 0.32 -33.48
C GLN A 54 -20.92 -0.77 -32.42
N ASP A 55 -20.99 -2.04 -32.83
CA ASP A 55 -21.11 -3.18 -31.92
C ASP A 55 -19.95 -3.26 -30.93
N GLY A 56 -18.73 -2.92 -31.38
CA GLY A 56 -17.54 -2.86 -30.53
C GLY A 56 -17.64 -1.75 -29.48
N LEU A 57 -18.09 -0.56 -29.88
CA LEU A 57 -18.30 0.58 -28.99
C LEU A 57 -19.41 0.30 -27.98
N ASP A 58 -20.53 -0.29 -28.40
CA ASP A 58 -21.64 -0.63 -27.52
C ASP A 58 -21.24 -1.71 -26.50
N LYS A 59 -20.43 -2.70 -26.91
CA LYS A 59 -19.83 -3.68 -25.98
C LYS A 59 -18.89 -3.02 -24.98
N LEU A 60 -18.02 -2.12 -25.43
CA LEU A 60 -17.12 -1.39 -24.54
C LEU A 60 -17.90 -0.51 -23.56
N ALA A 61 -18.91 0.23 -24.02
CA ALA A 61 -19.79 1.03 -23.17
C ALA A 61 -20.50 0.16 -22.12
N LYS A 62 -20.95 -1.04 -22.50
CA LYS A 62 -21.56 -2.01 -21.57
C LYS A 62 -20.56 -2.56 -20.55
N VAL A 63 -19.33 -2.85 -20.95
CA VAL A 63 -18.26 -3.29 -20.03
C VAL A 63 -17.90 -2.17 -19.06
N ILE A 64 -17.78 -0.94 -19.56
CA ILE A 64 -17.49 0.24 -18.74
C ILE A 64 -18.64 0.48 -17.76
N SER A 65 -19.90 0.51 -18.20
CA SER A 65 -21.05 0.71 -17.31
C SER A 65 -21.21 -0.40 -16.28
N PHE A 66 -20.90 -1.65 -16.65
CA PHE A 66 -20.83 -2.76 -15.70
C PHE A 66 -19.69 -2.60 -14.69
N SER A 67 -18.49 -2.19 -15.12
CA SER A 67 -17.38 -1.95 -14.20
C SER A 67 -17.63 -0.78 -13.26
N LEU A 68 -18.31 0.27 -13.74
CA LEU A 68 -18.73 1.42 -12.93
C LEU A 68 -19.81 1.03 -11.93
N SER A 69 -20.80 0.21 -12.34
CA SER A 69 -21.84 -0.27 -11.42
C SER A 69 -21.30 -1.24 -10.36
N GLN A 70 -20.32 -2.09 -10.71
CA GLN A 70 -19.60 -2.92 -9.74
C GLN A 70 -18.83 -2.07 -8.73
N ARG A 71 -18.07 -1.06 -9.19
CA ARG A 71 -17.36 -0.12 -8.30
C ARG A 71 -18.33 0.68 -7.41
N GLN A 72 -19.47 1.11 -7.95
CA GLN A 72 -20.50 1.80 -7.17
C GLN A 72 -21.12 0.88 -6.10
N LYS A 73 -21.39 -0.38 -6.44
CA LYS A 73 -21.89 -1.37 -5.49
C LYS A 73 -20.88 -1.67 -4.38
N GLU A 74 -19.61 -1.85 -4.73
CA GLU A 74 -18.52 -2.01 -3.76
C GLU A 74 -18.41 -0.77 -2.85
N SER A 75 -18.51 0.43 -3.41
CA SER A 75 -18.52 1.68 -2.63
C SER A 75 -19.71 1.77 -1.66
N MET A 76 -20.90 1.36 -2.08
CA MET A 76 -22.10 1.32 -1.22
C MET A 76 -21.96 0.28 -0.10
N ASP A 77 -21.43 -0.90 -0.40
CA ASP A 77 -21.16 -1.94 0.60
C ASP A 77 -20.13 -1.47 1.63
N ILE A 78 -19.09 -0.73 1.20
CA ILE A 78 -18.13 -0.14 2.13
C ILE A 78 -18.80 0.97 2.96
N ALA A 79 -19.62 1.84 2.38
CA ALA A 79 -20.32 2.88 3.12
C ALA A 79 -21.26 2.32 4.19
N SER A 80 -21.99 1.22 3.91
CA SER A 80 -22.81 0.51 4.89
C SER A 80 -21.97 -0.02 6.05
N ILE A 81 -20.82 -0.62 5.73
CA ILE A 81 -19.90 -1.17 6.72
C ILE A 81 -19.24 -0.10 7.57
N VAL A 82 -18.85 1.01 6.95
CA VAL A 82 -18.35 2.19 7.66
C VAL A 82 -19.44 2.66 8.62
N THR A 83 -20.68 2.79 8.15
CA THR A 83 -21.82 3.19 9.01
C THR A 83 -22.03 2.24 10.19
N GLU A 84 -21.93 0.93 9.96
CA GLU A 84 -22.03 -0.11 11.00
C GLU A 84 -20.85 -0.02 12.00
N LEU A 85 -19.61 0.10 11.50
CA LEU A 85 -18.43 0.30 12.34
C LEU A 85 -18.55 1.58 13.18
N LEU A 86 -18.96 2.68 12.56
CA LEU A 86 -19.19 3.97 13.22
C LEU A 86 -20.28 3.87 14.30
N SER A 87 -21.30 3.03 14.09
CA SER A 87 -22.35 2.79 15.10
C SER A 87 -21.88 1.94 16.27
N ASN A 88 -20.86 1.09 16.07
CA ASN A 88 -20.29 0.21 17.09
C ASN A 88 -19.12 0.84 17.87
N VAL A 89 -18.56 1.96 17.38
CA VAL A 89 -17.56 2.72 18.13
C VAL A 89 -18.28 3.59 19.16
N GLU A 90 -18.38 3.10 20.39
CA GLU A 90 -19.05 3.75 21.55
C GLU A 90 -18.60 5.20 21.87
N LYS A 91 -17.56 5.71 21.18
CA LYS A 91 -17.11 7.10 21.28
C LYS A 91 -17.33 7.81 19.95
N ALA A 92 -18.37 8.65 19.91
CA ALA A 92 -18.72 9.52 18.78
C ALA A 92 -17.50 10.22 18.14
N SER A 93 -16.51 10.53 18.96
CA SER A 93 -15.29 11.26 18.62
C SER A 93 -14.32 10.49 17.70
N VAL A 94 -14.16 9.17 17.87
CA VAL A 94 -13.28 8.35 17.00
C VAL A 94 -13.99 8.01 15.69
N GLY A 95 -15.32 7.85 15.74
CA GLY A 95 -16.13 7.64 14.54
C GLY A 95 -16.09 8.82 13.58
N ILE A 96 -16.23 10.06 14.08
CA ILE A 96 -16.13 11.27 13.24
C ILE A 96 -14.79 11.33 12.52
N LEU A 97 -13.70 11.04 13.23
CA LEU A 97 -12.34 11.06 12.69
C LEU A 97 -12.11 10.03 11.59
N ILE A 98 -12.58 8.80 11.80
CA ILE A 98 -12.54 7.75 10.79
C ILE A 98 -13.35 8.15 9.56
N LYS A 99 -14.53 8.74 9.76
CA LYS A 99 -15.41 9.17 8.68
C LYS A 99 -14.78 10.27 7.83
N GLU A 100 -14.21 11.31 8.45
CA GLU A 100 -13.59 12.43 7.74
C GLU A 100 -12.34 12.02 6.96
N LEU A 101 -11.47 11.19 7.55
CA LEU A 101 -10.30 10.65 6.86
C LEU A 101 -10.70 9.74 5.68
N PHE A 102 -11.75 8.93 5.87
CA PHE A 102 -12.26 8.04 4.85
C PHE A 102 -12.91 8.77 3.67
N GLU A 103 -13.73 9.80 3.95
CA GLU A 103 -14.36 10.61 2.92
C GLU A 103 -13.31 11.34 2.07
N LYS A 104 -12.22 11.86 2.67
CA LYS A 104 -11.12 12.47 1.92
C LYS A 104 -10.37 11.46 1.02
N GLU A 105 -9.96 10.31 1.56
CA GLU A 105 -9.17 9.32 0.79
C GLU A 105 -9.98 8.64 -0.34
N ILE A 106 -11.26 8.34 -0.14
CA ILE A 106 -12.09 7.75 -1.20
C ILE A 106 -12.30 8.73 -2.35
N ILE A 107 -12.52 10.02 -2.04
CA ILE A 107 -12.79 11.03 -3.04
C ILE A 107 -11.54 11.33 -3.88
N GLU A 108 -10.35 11.27 -3.29
CA GLU A 108 -9.11 11.70 -3.96
C GLU A 108 -8.28 10.56 -4.56
N ALA A 109 -8.22 9.37 -3.93
CA ALA A 109 -7.18 8.38 -4.26
C ALA A 109 -7.65 7.18 -5.10
N GLY A 110 -8.94 6.82 -5.09
CA GLY A 110 -9.52 5.72 -5.89
C GLY A 110 -8.92 4.30 -5.69
N ASN A 111 -7.88 4.15 -4.86
CA ASN A 111 -7.05 2.95 -4.70
C ASN A 111 -7.13 2.31 -3.30
N PHE A 112 -7.98 2.82 -2.42
CA PHE A 112 -8.11 2.30 -1.06
C PHE A 112 -9.05 1.08 -1.06
N THR A 113 -8.49 -0.12 -0.89
CA THR A 113 -9.32 -1.34 -0.82
C THR A 113 -10.01 -1.44 0.54
N LYS A 114 -11.19 -2.08 0.57
CA LYS A 114 -11.93 -2.37 1.81
C LYS A 114 -11.03 -2.96 2.92
N LYS A 115 -10.12 -3.86 2.55
CA LYS A 115 -9.16 -4.48 3.49
C LYS A 115 -8.21 -3.44 4.13
N LYS A 116 -7.65 -2.52 3.33
CA LYS A 116 -6.80 -1.43 3.83
C LYS A 116 -7.55 -0.55 4.82
N PHE A 117 -8.80 -0.22 4.52
CA PHE A 117 -9.64 0.59 5.40
C PHE A 117 -9.90 -0.03 6.77
N PHE A 118 -10.33 -1.29 6.83
CA PHE A 118 -10.53 -1.96 8.10
C PHE A 118 -9.26 -2.00 8.95
N THR A 119 -8.11 -2.31 8.35
CA THR A 119 -6.84 -2.34 9.06
C THR A 119 -6.44 -0.96 9.57
N PHE A 120 -6.68 0.10 8.80
CA PHE A 120 -6.45 1.48 9.23
C PHE A 120 -7.33 1.84 10.43
N VAL A 121 -8.63 1.56 10.35
CA VAL A 121 -9.58 1.78 11.44
C VAL A 121 -9.15 1.04 12.70
N GLU A 122 -8.74 -0.22 12.59
CA GLU A 122 -8.26 -1.00 13.73
C GLU A 122 -6.93 -0.48 14.30
N ALA A 123 -6.02 0.01 13.45
CA ALA A 123 -4.79 0.65 13.89
C ALA A 123 -5.08 1.94 14.65
N VAL A 124 -5.92 2.83 14.09
CA VAL A 124 -6.35 4.08 14.75
C VAL A 124 -7.08 3.78 16.05
N ARG A 125 -7.97 2.78 16.08
CA ARG A 125 -8.66 2.33 17.29
C ARG A 125 -7.68 1.84 18.36
N THR A 126 -6.68 1.05 17.96
CA THR A 126 -5.62 0.58 18.85
C THR A 126 -4.77 1.73 19.38
N ILE A 127 -4.48 2.73 18.55
CA ILE A 127 -3.73 3.93 18.95
C ILE A 127 -4.55 4.76 19.96
N TYR A 128 -5.85 4.94 19.70
CA TYR A 128 -6.75 5.68 20.59
C TYR A 128 -7.03 5.01 21.93
N SER A 129 -6.89 3.70 22.02
CA SER A 129 -7.04 2.97 23.29
C SER A 129 -5.85 3.20 24.22
N LYS A 130 -4.70 3.67 23.71
CA LYS A 130 -3.51 3.94 24.51
C LYS A 130 -3.69 5.18 25.39
N PRO A 131 -3.24 5.14 26.67
CA PRO A 131 -3.44 6.23 27.63
C PRO A 131 -2.93 7.58 27.13
N LYS A 132 -1.78 7.59 26.45
CA LYS A 132 -1.11 8.82 25.97
C LYS A 132 -1.90 9.60 24.92
N ILE A 133 -2.79 8.93 24.20
CA ILE A 133 -3.57 9.53 23.10
C ILE A 133 -5.03 9.72 23.51
N LYS A 134 -5.49 8.98 24.51
CA LYS A 134 -6.87 9.08 25.01
C LYS A 134 -7.26 10.49 25.45
N ASP A 135 -6.28 11.31 25.87
CA ASP A 135 -6.48 12.69 26.31
C ASP A 135 -6.44 13.71 25.15
N ILE A 136 -5.99 13.31 23.96
CA ILE A 136 -5.96 14.17 22.77
C ILE A 136 -7.37 14.24 22.20
N LYS A 137 -7.89 15.46 22.03
CA LYS A 137 -9.18 15.66 21.37
C LYS A 137 -9.10 15.19 19.91
N PRO A 138 -10.14 14.57 19.34
CA PRO A 138 -10.09 14.06 17.97
C PRO A 138 -9.74 15.12 16.94
N GLU A 139 -10.26 16.34 17.09
CA GLU A 139 -9.98 17.45 16.17
C GLU A 139 -8.49 17.81 16.18
N GLU A 140 -7.85 17.75 17.35
CA GLU A 140 -6.41 17.94 17.49
C GLU A 140 -5.62 16.78 16.86
N LEU A 141 -6.10 15.55 16.98
CA LEU A 141 -5.44 14.40 16.34
C LEU A 141 -5.54 14.48 14.82
N ILE A 142 -6.68 14.89 14.26
CA ILE A 142 -6.84 15.11 12.82
C ILE A 142 -5.85 16.16 12.35
N ALA A 143 -5.81 17.31 13.03
CA ALA A 143 -4.87 18.38 12.70
C ALA A 143 -3.41 17.88 12.75
N LYS A 144 -3.05 17.05 13.74
CA LYS A 144 -1.72 16.44 13.81
C LYS A 144 -1.46 15.48 12.65
N ILE A 145 -2.42 14.64 12.28
CA ILE A 145 -2.29 13.72 11.14
C ILE A 145 -2.14 14.50 9.84
N GLU A 146 -2.88 15.59 9.66
CA GLU A 146 -2.80 16.47 8.49
C GLU A 146 -1.47 17.22 8.39
N ASP A 147 -0.84 17.53 9.54
CA ASP A 147 0.48 18.18 9.59
C ASP A 147 1.63 17.20 9.30
N ILE A 148 1.41 15.88 9.43
CA ILE A 148 2.41 14.89 9.02
C ILE A 148 2.55 14.95 7.50
N LYS A 149 3.79 15.18 7.03
CA LYS A 149 4.11 15.13 5.61
C LYS A 149 3.61 13.82 5.00
N GLN A 150 2.83 13.92 3.92
CA GLN A 150 2.32 12.75 3.19
C GLN A 150 3.44 11.77 2.81
N GLU A 151 4.64 12.27 2.51
CA GLU A 151 5.85 11.47 2.22
C GLU A 151 6.25 10.52 3.38
N THR A 152 5.89 10.86 4.62
CA THR A 152 6.16 10.03 5.81
C THR A 152 4.98 9.13 6.14
N LEU A 153 3.75 9.65 6.04
CA LEU A 153 2.55 8.92 6.41
C LEU A 153 2.20 7.83 5.40
N GLN A 154 2.25 8.14 4.10
CA GLN A 154 1.84 7.23 3.04
C GLN A 154 2.60 5.90 3.06
N PRO A 155 3.95 5.87 3.20
CA PRO A 155 4.65 4.59 3.24
C PRO A 155 4.39 3.80 4.52
N ILE A 156 4.10 4.45 5.65
CA ILE A 156 3.69 3.74 6.89
C ILE A 156 2.35 3.05 6.65
N LEU A 157 1.38 3.79 6.12
CA LEU A 157 0.06 3.26 5.81
C LEU A 157 0.18 2.10 4.82
N ASP A 158 0.83 2.31 3.67
CA ASP A 158 0.94 1.29 2.64
C ASP A 158 1.57 -0.04 3.12
N ASN A 159 2.48 0.02 4.09
CA ASN A 159 3.11 -1.18 4.65
C ASN A 159 2.38 -1.78 5.86
N ILE A 160 1.67 -0.99 6.68
CA ILE A 160 0.75 -1.52 7.71
C ILE A 160 -0.23 -2.55 7.10
N PHE A 161 -0.59 -2.35 5.84
CA PHE A 161 -1.58 -3.15 5.14
C PHE A 161 -1.06 -4.43 4.47
N ILE A 162 0.26 -4.67 4.44
CA ILE A 162 0.83 -5.85 3.76
C ILE A 162 0.75 -7.05 4.69
N GLY A 163 -0.46 -7.57 4.91
CA GLY A 163 -0.75 -8.96 5.31
C GLY A 163 0.21 -9.61 6.31
N HIS A 164 0.75 -8.87 7.28
CA HIS A 164 1.70 -9.39 8.23
C HIS A 164 0.92 -10.38 9.13
N GLU A 165 1.19 -11.67 8.97
CA GLU A 165 0.64 -12.70 9.86
C GLU A 165 1.22 -12.60 11.28
N ASP A 166 2.36 -11.92 11.41
CA ASP A 166 3.04 -11.69 12.67
C ASP A 166 2.51 -10.45 13.41
N GLU A 167 1.86 -10.69 14.55
CA GLU A 167 1.30 -9.65 15.41
C GLU A 167 2.38 -8.73 16.01
N VAL A 168 3.61 -9.21 16.22
CA VAL A 168 4.73 -8.41 16.73
C VAL A 168 5.12 -7.35 15.71
N ILE A 169 5.25 -7.72 14.44
CA ILE A 169 5.54 -6.78 13.35
C ILE A 169 4.42 -5.77 13.19
N ARG A 170 3.16 -6.23 13.22
CA ARG A 170 1.99 -5.35 13.17
C ARG A 170 2.01 -4.33 14.30
N GLN A 171 2.31 -4.75 15.52
CA GLN A 171 2.39 -3.86 16.68
C GLN A 171 3.50 -2.82 16.52
N LYS A 172 4.66 -3.18 15.96
CA LYS A 172 5.74 -2.22 15.68
C LYS A 172 5.35 -1.16 14.65
N TRP A 173 4.61 -1.54 13.61
CA TRP A 173 4.05 -0.58 12.66
C TRP A 173 3.05 0.37 13.32
N ILE A 174 2.18 -0.15 14.21
CA ILE A 174 1.26 0.68 14.99
C ILE A 174 2.03 1.68 15.86
N ASN A 175 3.10 1.23 16.51
CA ASN A 175 3.94 2.11 17.35
C ASN A 175 4.69 3.17 16.51
N LEU A 176 5.10 2.83 15.28
CA LEU A 176 5.68 3.79 14.34
C LEU A 176 4.68 4.87 13.95
N LEU A 177 3.45 4.45 13.60
CA LEU A 177 2.35 5.37 13.26
C LEU A 177 1.98 6.25 14.46
N GLU A 178 1.83 5.66 15.64
CA GLU A 178 1.61 6.40 16.90
C GLU A 178 2.68 7.47 17.11
N SER A 179 3.95 7.12 16.91
CA SER A 179 5.06 8.05 17.07
C SER A 179 5.02 9.18 16.05
N ALA A 180 4.65 8.89 14.80
CA ALA A 180 4.45 9.91 13.77
C ALA A 180 3.33 10.90 14.18
N ILE A 181 2.21 10.38 14.68
CA ILE A 181 1.06 11.18 15.14
C ILE A 181 1.40 12.06 16.35
N LEU A 182 2.25 11.57 17.24
CA LEU A 182 2.76 12.33 18.39
C LEU A 182 3.82 13.37 17.99
N GLY A 183 4.17 13.48 16.70
CA GLY A 183 5.13 14.46 16.18
C GLY A 183 6.59 14.05 16.35
N TYR A 184 6.88 12.78 16.64
CA TYR A 184 8.27 12.31 16.68
C TYR A 184 8.85 12.25 15.26
N PRO A 185 10.12 12.65 15.05
CA PRO A 185 10.76 12.59 13.75
C PRO A 185 10.95 11.13 13.32
N ILE A 186 10.30 10.73 12.23
CA ILE A 186 10.44 9.39 11.65
C ILE A 186 11.51 9.40 10.57
N HIS A 187 12.55 8.59 10.76
CA HIS A 187 13.58 8.42 9.74
C HIS A 187 13.03 7.52 8.61
N PRO A 188 13.18 7.86 7.32
CA PRO A 188 12.66 7.04 6.21
C PRO A 188 13.09 5.58 6.25
N ARG A 189 14.37 5.33 6.58
CA ARG A 189 14.93 3.98 6.78
C ARG A 189 14.24 3.13 7.86
N TYR A 190 13.45 3.70 8.78
CA TYR A 190 12.67 2.90 9.73
C TYR A 190 11.57 2.09 9.02
N ILE A 191 11.00 2.66 7.97
CA ILE A 191 9.98 2.03 7.13
C ILE A 191 10.61 0.86 6.38
N ASP A 192 11.78 1.07 5.76
CA ASP A 192 12.54 0.03 5.08
C ASP A 192 12.97 -1.09 6.05
N ALA A 193 13.42 -0.71 7.25
CA ALA A 193 13.83 -1.65 8.28
C ALA A 193 12.66 -2.54 8.73
N LEU A 194 11.48 -1.96 9.02
CA LEU A 194 10.29 -2.73 9.41
C LEU A 194 9.77 -3.61 8.28
N ARG A 195 9.77 -3.11 7.05
CA ARG A 195 9.28 -3.86 5.89
C ARG A 195 10.05 -5.16 5.67
N LEU A 196 11.34 -5.15 5.97
CA LEU A 196 12.22 -6.30 5.81
C LEU A 196 12.34 -7.15 7.08
N LEU A 197 11.79 -6.70 8.21
CA LEU A 197 11.89 -7.39 9.49
C LEU A 197 10.90 -8.54 9.55
N ASP A 198 11.37 -9.74 9.87
CA ASP A 198 10.49 -10.85 10.23
C ASP A 198 10.27 -10.93 11.74
N GLY A 199 9.42 -11.85 12.16
CA GLY A 199 9.11 -12.08 13.58
C GLY A 199 10.32 -12.42 14.44
N ILE A 200 11.28 -13.16 13.88
CA ILE A 200 12.46 -13.61 14.63
C ILE A 200 13.43 -12.45 14.78
N ASP A 201 13.72 -11.72 13.69
CA ASP A 201 14.52 -10.50 13.68
C ASP A 201 13.99 -9.50 14.73
N ALA A 202 12.68 -9.28 14.75
CA ALA A 202 12.01 -8.40 15.70
C ALA A 202 12.24 -8.80 17.16
N ASN A 203 12.05 -10.08 17.47
CA ASN A 203 12.22 -10.60 18.83
C ASN A 203 13.69 -10.65 19.26
N VAL A 204 14.61 -11.01 18.36
CA VAL A 204 16.06 -10.96 18.61
C VAL A 204 16.47 -9.54 18.96
N LEU A 205 16.02 -8.56 18.17
CA LEU A 205 16.37 -7.16 18.37
C LEU A 205 15.85 -6.60 19.71
N GLU A 206 14.60 -6.91 20.08
CA GLU A 206 14.04 -6.54 21.39
C GLU A 206 14.80 -7.20 22.53
N PHE A 207 15.07 -8.50 22.42
CA PHE A 207 15.80 -9.23 23.45
C PHE A 207 17.21 -8.67 23.64
N MET A 208 17.93 -8.37 22.55
CA MET A 208 19.22 -7.70 22.63
C MET A 208 19.13 -6.36 23.38
N TYR A 209 18.04 -5.61 23.19
CA TYR A 209 17.83 -4.32 23.82
C TYR A 209 17.57 -4.46 25.31
N GLU A 210 16.61 -5.29 25.70
CA GLU A 210 16.28 -5.58 27.10
C GLU A 210 17.48 -6.13 27.86
N PHE A 211 18.23 -7.04 27.24
CA PHE A 211 19.35 -7.70 27.91
C PHE A 211 20.53 -6.75 28.10
N ARG A 212 20.82 -5.87 27.14
CA ARG A 212 21.88 -4.87 27.30
C ARG A 212 21.62 -3.85 28.40
N GLN A 213 20.36 -3.63 28.78
CA GLN A 213 20.05 -2.82 29.96
C GLN A 213 20.48 -3.51 31.27
N ARG A 214 20.65 -4.83 31.27
CA ARG A 214 20.93 -5.63 32.48
C ARG A 214 22.34 -6.20 32.53
N ARG A 215 22.97 -6.50 31.38
CA ARG A 215 24.24 -7.22 31.29
C ARG A 215 25.07 -6.78 30.08
N ASN A 216 26.39 -6.96 30.18
CA ASN A 216 27.35 -6.54 29.15
C ASN A 216 27.61 -7.57 28.02
N ARG A 217 27.25 -8.85 28.20
CA ARG A 217 27.56 -9.92 27.23
C ARG A 217 26.36 -10.83 27.03
N LEU A 218 26.03 -11.06 25.76
CA LEU A 218 24.93 -11.90 25.30
C LEU A 218 25.52 -13.06 24.50
N ASN A 219 25.12 -14.31 24.75
CA ASN A 219 25.51 -15.44 23.88
C ASN A 219 24.32 -15.96 23.05
N ASN A 220 24.59 -16.66 21.95
CA ASN A 220 23.53 -17.13 21.03
C ASN A 220 22.56 -18.13 21.70
N TYR A 221 23.07 -18.91 22.66
CA TYR A 221 22.27 -19.89 23.40
C TYR A 221 21.22 -19.22 24.31
N GLU A 222 21.58 -18.11 24.95
CA GLU A 222 20.68 -17.28 25.75
C GLU A 222 19.57 -16.68 24.88
N ILE A 223 19.92 -16.14 23.70
CA ILE A 223 18.92 -15.64 22.72
C ILE A 223 17.92 -16.75 22.37
N LYS A 224 18.43 -17.91 21.96
CA LYS A 224 17.58 -19.05 21.58
C LYS A 224 16.66 -19.47 22.72
N THR A 225 17.19 -19.58 23.94
CA THR A 225 16.44 -19.98 25.13
C THR A 225 15.31 -18.99 25.44
N GLU A 226 15.55 -17.69 25.25
CA GLU A 226 14.56 -16.64 25.50
C GLU A 226 13.50 -16.56 24.38
N LEU A 227 13.89 -16.77 23.11
CA LEU A 227 12.93 -16.92 22.01
C LEU A 227 12.01 -18.13 22.23
N GLN A 228 12.55 -19.25 22.71
CA GLN A 228 11.75 -20.42 23.07
C GLN A 228 10.78 -20.13 24.23
N LYS A 229 11.19 -19.33 25.23
CA LYS A 229 10.29 -18.88 26.31
C LYS A 229 9.16 -17.98 25.80
N ARG A 230 9.41 -17.19 24.75
CA ARG A 230 8.38 -16.41 24.03
C ARG A 230 7.47 -17.26 23.14
N LYS A 231 7.55 -18.60 23.23
CA LYS A 231 6.78 -19.58 22.43
C LYS A 231 7.03 -19.50 20.93
N ILE A 232 8.20 -19.01 20.52
CA ILE A 232 8.64 -19.11 19.14
C ILE A 232 9.23 -20.51 18.98
N GLU A 233 8.43 -21.42 18.44
CA GLU A 233 8.80 -22.82 18.30
C GLU A 233 9.88 -23.02 17.22
N ASN A 234 10.68 -24.08 17.37
CA ASN A 234 11.66 -24.53 16.37
C ASN A 234 12.79 -23.55 16.01
N VAL A 235 13.06 -22.53 16.83
CA VAL A 235 14.21 -21.63 16.62
C VAL A 235 15.52 -22.41 16.71
N THR A 236 16.26 -22.48 15.60
CA THR A 236 17.59 -23.07 15.54
C THR A 236 18.67 -22.02 15.82
N GLU A 237 19.90 -22.45 16.10
CA GLU A 237 21.03 -21.50 16.25
C GLU A 237 21.35 -20.80 14.91
N GLU A 238 21.16 -21.48 13.79
CA GLU A 238 21.36 -20.95 12.45
C GLU A 238 20.38 -19.81 12.15
N MET A 239 19.10 -19.97 12.50
CA MET A 239 18.10 -18.91 12.37
C MET A 239 18.46 -17.66 13.20
N VAL A 240 19.05 -17.84 14.39
CA VAL A 240 19.54 -16.71 15.21
C VAL A 240 20.72 -16.01 14.53
N LYS A 241 21.65 -16.77 13.93
CA LYS A 241 22.79 -16.19 13.19
C LYS A 241 22.33 -15.44 11.94
N ASP A 242 21.39 -16.02 11.19
CA ASP A 242 20.74 -15.34 10.06
C ASP A 242 20.11 -14.03 10.51
N SER A 243 19.34 -14.08 11.60
CA SER A 243 18.66 -12.89 12.13
C SER A 243 19.66 -11.81 12.56
N LEU A 244 20.77 -12.19 13.19
CA LEU A 244 21.83 -11.25 13.56
C LEU A 244 22.50 -10.63 12.33
N SER A 245 22.76 -11.41 11.27
CA SER A 245 23.31 -10.92 10.00
C SER A 245 22.37 -9.91 9.36
N ASN A 246 21.10 -10.29 9.24
CA ASN A 246 19.98 -9.50 8.78
C ASN A 246 19.85 -8.15 9.52
N LEU A 247 19.96 -8.14 10.85
CA LEU A 247 19.93 -6.92 11.66
C LEU A 247 21.16 -6.02 11.43
N VAL A 248 22.34 -6.61 11.20
CA VAL A 248 23.57 -5.87 10.87
C VAL A 248 23.48 -5.24 9.48
N GLU A 249 23.02 -5.98 8.47
CA GLU A 249 22.86 -5.49 7.10
C GLU A 249 21.89 -4.30 7.03
N ARG A 250 20.83 -4.32 7.85
CA ARG A 250 19.87 -3.21 7.95
C ARG A 250 20.40 -2.02 8.77
N GLY A 251 21.55 -2.18 9.43
CA GLY A 251 22.17 -1.18 10.28
C GLY A 251 21.47 -0.99 11.63
N LEU A 252 20.63 -1.94 12.06
CA LEU A 252 20.01 -1.95 13.38
C LEU A 252 20.98 -2.45 14.45
N CYS A 253 21.92 -3.29 14.04
CA CYS A 253 23.03 -3.73 14.84
C CYS A 253 24.36 -3.38 14.16
N ASP A 254 25.41 -3.24 14.97
CA ASP A 254 26.79 -3.08 14.55
C ASP A 254 27.62 -4.23 15.12
N VAL A 255 28.72 -4.53 14.45
CA VAL A 255 29.69 -5.52 14.93
C VAL A 255 30.86 -4.81 15.58
N ASN A 256 31.31 -5.30 16.73
CA ASN A 256 32.52 -4.86 17.39
C ASN A 256 33.75 -5.32 16.59
N THR A 257 34.13 -4.48 15.62
CA THR A 257 35.21 -4.74 14.68
C THR A 257 36.55 -4.23 15.22
N LEU A 258 36.96 -4.67 16.41
CA LEU A 258 38.38 -4.50 16.80
C LEU A 258 39.33 -5.24 15.83
N GLN A 259 38.82 -6.11 14.96
CA GLN A 259 39.59 -6.93 14.01
C GLN A 259 39.08 -6.91 12.55
N GLY A 260 38.23 -5.96 12.15
CA GLY A 260 37.64 -5.88 10.79
C GLY A 260 36.24 -6.51 10.66
N LYS A 261 35.64 -6.46 9.45
CA LYS A 261 34.28 -7.00 9.20
C LYS A 261 34.26 -8.51 9.49
N PRO A 262 33.41 -9.01 10.41
CA PRO A 262 33.36 -10.43 10.73
C PRO A 262 32.85 -11.21 9.53
N ARG A 263 33.31 -12.46 9.39
CA ARG A 263 32.68 -13.40 8.46
C ARG A 263 31.37 -13.87 9.07
N TYR A 264 30.42 -14.29 8.22
CA TYR A 264 29.15 -14.86 8.67
C TYR A 264 29.34 -16.02 9.67
N SER A 265 30.36 -16.87 9.45
CA SER A 265 30.74 -17.96 10.37
C SER A 265 31.09 -17.50 11.79
N ASP A 266 31.48 -16.24 11.94
CA ASP A 266 31.99 -15.64 13.17
C ASP A 266 30.94 -14.73 13.84
N MET A 267 29.71 -14.70 13.30
CA MET A 267 28.60 -13.95 13.90
C MET A 267 28.13 -14.62 15.19
N ASN A 268 28.71 -14.15 16.29
CA ASN A 268 28.25 -14.40 17.63
C ASN A 268 27.67 -13.13 18.23
N SER A 269 26.56 -13.26 18.96
CA SER A 269 25.90 -12.14 19.62
C SER A 269 26.79 -11.39 20.61
N GLU A 270 27.84 -12.03 21.13
CA GLU A 270 28.84 -11.39 21.99
C GLU A 270 29.56 -10.22 21.30
N ASN A 271 29.70 -10.29 19.98
CA ASN A 271 30.38 -9.28 19.17
C ASN A 271 29.40 -8.30 18.53
N ILE A 272 28.09 -8.43 18.75
CA ILE A 272 27.07 -7.62 18.11
C ILE A 272 26.43 -6.68 19.15
N TYR A 273 26.29 -5.42 18.78
CA TYR A 273 25.63 -4.41 19.61
C TYR A 273 24.56 -3.69 18.82
N ILE A 274 23.53 -3.20 19.50
CA ILE A 274 22.52 -2.38 18.84
C ILE A 274 23.18 -1.04 18.48
N SER A 275 23.10 -0.70 17.20
CA SER A 275 23.65 0.55 16.68
C SER A 275 22.93 1.75 17.31
N GLU A 276 23.47 2.96 17.12
CA GLU A 276 22.72 4.17 17.51
C GLU A 276 21.39 4.27 16.76
N PHE A 277 21.40 3.91 15.46
CA PHE A 277 20.20 3.85 14.63
C PHE A 277 19.19 2.84 15.16
N GLY A 278 19.62 1.63 15.51
CA GLY A 278 18.77 0.59 16.08
C GLY A 278 18.17 0.96 17.43
N ARG A 279 18.92 1.68 18.28
CA ARG A 279 18.40 2.21 19.55
C ARG A 279 17.31 3.23 19.34
N LYS A 280 17.52 4.19 18.44
CA LYS A 280 16.51 5.20 18.07
C LYS A 280 15.29 4.54 17.42
N PHE A 281 15.50 3.54 16.58
CA PHE A 281 14.44 2.74 15.98
C PHE A 281 13.59 2.06 17.07
N LEU A 282 14.20 1.31 17.99
CA LEU A 282 13.49 0.63 19.08
C LEU A 282 12.81 1.59 20.05
N TYR A 283 13.35 2.78 20.28
CA TYR A 283 12.68 3.80 21.07
C TYR A 283 11.34 4.25 20.46
N ILE A 284 11.28 4.25 19.12
CA ILE A 284 10.10 4.65 18.36
C ILE A 284 9.11 3.49 18.21
N VAL A 285 9.59 2.28 17.86
CA VAL A 285 8.71 1.15 17.51
C VAL A 285 8.54 0.12 18.63
N GLY A 286 9.38 0.16 19.66
CA GLY A 286 9.33 -0.77 20.79
C GLY A 286 8.18 -0.48 21.73
N GLU A 287 7.80 -1.48 22.54
CA GLU A 287 6.88 -1.25 23.63
C GLU A 287 7.53 -0.30 24.63
N LYS A 288 6.96 0.91 24.78
CA LYS A 288 7.30 1.78 25.89
C LYS A 288 6.76 1.08 27.13
N SER A 289 7.63 0.38 27.86
CA SER A 289 7.35 -0.05 29.22
C SER A 289 6.79 1.17 29.94
N SER A 290 5.55 1.06 30.41
CA SER A 290 4.85 2.09 31.16
C SER A 290 5.58 2.27 32.49
N GLU A 291 6.63 3.08 32.47
CA GLU A 291 7.22 3.72 33.65
C GLU A 291 6.23 4.71 34.26
#